data_AF-M2AP95-F1
#
_entry.id   AF-M2AP95-F1
#
_cell.length_a   1.000
_cell.length_b   1.000
_cell.length_c   1.000
_cell.angle_alpha   90.00
_cell.angle_beta   90.00
_cell.angle_gamma   90.00
#
_symmetry.space_group_name_H-M   'P 1'
#
loop_
_entity.id
_entity.type
_entity.pdbx_description
1 polymer ?
#
loop_
_entity_poly.entity_id
_entity_poly.type
_entity_poly.pdbx_seq_one_letter_code
_entity_poly.pdbx_strand_id
1 'polypeptide(L)'
;MDTMEKFYSDASRLVEKLNKDGDTAAFDARLTEIFCKAISLYDKQAQVLANDFADYWLSAYSEGRQKKEDAVEWFYQIFSLIAGNFEKDMDFPQEDWEQINLIISSEAESLDMDLLNSIMAVIVERKKI
;
A
#
# COMPACT_ATOMS: atom_id res chain seq x y z
N MET A 1 -1.05 15.92 -12.49
CA MET A 1 -1.50 14.73 -11.76
C MET A 1 -0.32 14.28 -10.94
N ASP A 2 -0.49 14.33 -9.63
CA ASP A 2 0.51 13.83 -8.69
C ASP A 2 0.71 12.30 -8.86
N THR A 3 1.84 11.76 -8.39
CA THR A 3 2.15 10.32 -8.51
C THR A 3 1.09 9.46 -7.82
N MET A 4 0.53 9.93 -6.71
CA MET A 4 -0.52 9.23 -5.97
C MET A 4 -1.87 9.26 -6.72
N GLU A 5 -2.26 10.43 -7.25
CA GLU A 5 -3.46 10.55 -8.10
C GLU A 5 -3.35 9.64 -9.34
N LYS A 6 -2.14 9.55 -9.92
CA LYS A 6 -1.86 8.67 -11.04
C LYS A 6 -2.03 7.19 -10.67
N PHE A 7 -1.44 6.80 -9.53
CA PHE A 7 -1.59 5.45 -8.99
C PHE A 7 -3.07 5.08 -8.85
N TYR A 8 -3.85 5.92 -8.16
CA TYR A 8 -5.26 5.67 -7.94
C TYR A 8 -6.02 5.57 -9.25
N SER A 9 -5.80 6.50 -10.19
CA SER A 9 -6.45 6.46 -11.50
C SER A 9 -6.12 5.21 -12.31
N ASP A 10 -4.87 4.75 -12.29
CA ASP A 10 -4.45 3.55 -13.04
C ASP A 10 -4.99 2.27 -12.38
N ALA A 11 -5.00 2.22 -11.04
CA ALA A 11 -5.57 1.13 -10.26
C ALA A 11 -7.10 1.02 -10.43
N SER A 12 -7.85 2.12 -10.37
CA SER A 12 -9.30 2.11 -10.62
C SER A 12 -9.64 1.65 -12.05
N ARG A 13 -8.88 2.07 -13.06
CA ARG A 13 -9.05 1.58 -14.44
C ARG A 13 -8.78 0.07 -14.56
N LEU A 14 -7.82 -0.44 -13.78
CA LEU A 14 -7.53 -1.87 -13.73
C LEU A 14 -8.73 -2.67 -13.21
N VAL A 15 -9.38 -2.16 -12.15
CA VAL A 15 -10.63 -2.73 -11.60
C VAL A 15 -11.71 -2.80 -12.68
N GLU A 16 -11.99 -1.69 -13.37
CA GLU A 16 -13.02 -1.64 -14.42
C GLU A 16 -12.77 -2.63 -15.57
N LYS A 17 -11.49 -2.82 -15.93
CA LYS A 17 -11.07 -3.72 -17.01
C LYS A 17 -11.23 -5.18 -16.59
N LEU A 18 -10.66 -5.56 -15.45
CA LEU A 18 -10.57 -6.96 -15.01
C LEU A 18 -11.79 -7.43 -14.19
N ASN A 19 -12.72 -6.56 -13.84
CA ASN A 19 -14.05 -6.97 -13.40
C ASN A 19 -14.86 -7.64 -14.51
N LYS A 20 -14.60 -7.29 -15.78
CA LYS A 20 -15.28 -7.90 -16.93
C LYS A 20 -14.70 -9.27 -17.29
N ASP A 21 -13.39 -9.41 -17.13
CA ASP A 21 -12.65 -10.60 -17.56
C ASP A 21 -12.62 -11.71 -16.50
N GLY A 22 -12.90 -11.40 -15.23
CA GLY A 22 -12.95 -12.37 -14.13
C GLY A 22 -11.59 -12.93 -13.68
N ASP A 23 -10.49 -12.43 -14.26
CA ASP A 23 -9.14 -12.89 -13.99
C ASP A 23 -8.55 -12.18 -12.76
N THR A 24 -8.76 -12.80 -11.58
CA THR A 24 -8.27 -12.28 -10.30
C THR A 24 -6.74 -12.33 -10.20
N ALA A 25 -6.10 -13.38 -10.69
CA ALA A 25 -4.63 -13.50 -10.61
C ALA A 25 -3.94 -12.42 -11.46
N ALA A 26 -4.47 -12.12 -12.65
CA ALA A 26 -3.96 -11.02 -13.47
C ALA A 26 -4.23 -9.64 -12.86
N PHE A 27 -5.28 -9.50 -12.05
CA PHE A 27 -5.55 -8.28 -11.30
C PHE A 27 -4.53 -8.10 -10.18
N ASP A 28 -4.37 -9.11 -9.34
CA ASP A 28 -3.48 -9.11 -8.18
C ASP A 28 -2.04 -8.75 -8.60
N ALA A 29 -1.52 -9.42 -9.64
CA ALA A 29 -0.17 -9.18 -10.16
C ALA A 29 0.02 -7.77 -10.76
N ARG A 30 -1.01 -7.21 -11.41
CA ARG A 30 -0.91 -5.87 -11.99
C ARG A 30 -1.07 -4.78 -10.96
N LEU A 31 -1.92 -4.97 -9.96
CA LEU A 31 -2.12 -3.99 -8.91
C LEU A 31 -0.83 -3.79 -8.11
N THR A 32 -0.17 -4.88 -7.73
CA THR A 32 1.12 -4.83 -7.02
C THR A 32 2.21 -4.20 -7.88
N GLU A 33 2.28 -4.52 -9.18
CA GLU A 33 3.21 -3.87 -10.12
C GLU A 33 2.99 -2.35 -10.20
N ILE A 34 1.74 -1.92 -10.33
CA ILE A 34 1.36 -0.50 -10.38
C ILE A 34 1.75 0.20 -9.07
N PHE A 35 1.48 -0.42 -7.92
CA PHE A 35 1.83 0.11 -6.61
C PHE A 35 3.36 0.25 -6.43
N CYS A 36 4.13 -0.82 -6.60
CA CYS A 36 5.58 -0.79 -6.41
C CYS A 36 6.25 0.22 -7.37
N LYS A 37 5.76 0.32 -8.60
CA LYS A 37 6.24 1.31 -9.57
C LYS A 37 5.90 2.74 -9.13
N ALA A 38 4.71 2.97 -8.60
CA ALA A 38 4.30 4.29 -8.12
C ALA A 38 5.16 4.74 -6.93
N ILE A 39 5.41 3.85 -5.95
CA ILE A 39 6.31 4.15 -4.84
C ILE A 39 7.73 4.44 -5.34
N SER A 40 8.30 3.58 -6.21
CA SER A 40 9.66 3.80 -6.74
C SER A 40 9.81 5.13 -7.51
N LEU A 41 8.74 5.61 -8.14
CA LEU A 41 8.72 6.93 -8.79
C LEU A 41 8.60 8.09 -7.79
N TYR A 42 7.91 7.87 -6.67
CA TYR A 42 7.75 8.84 -5.59
C TYR A 42 9.02 8.94 -4.74
N ASP A 43 9.47 7.82 -4.19
CA ASP A 43 10.70 7.67 -3.43
C ASP A 43 11.36 6.32 -3.76
N LYS A 44 12.57 6.40 -4.32
CA LYS A 44 13.36 5.21 -4.69
C LYS A 44 13.83 4.41 -3.48
N GLN A 45 14.00 5.04 -2.32
CA GLN A 45 14.46 4.37 -1.11
C GLN A 45 13.35 3.49 -0.51
N ALA A 46 12.09 3.88 -0.70
CA ALA A 46 10.93 3.11 -0.26
C ALA A 46 10.58 1.91 -1.17
N GLN A 47 11.41 1.57 -2.16
CA GLN A 47 11.12 0.47 -3.08
C GLN A 47 11.09 -0.91 -2.38
N VAL A 48 12.03 -1.16 -1.46
CA VAL A 48 12.05 -2.43 -0.70
C VAL A 48 10.79 -2.55 0.13
N LEU A 49 10.48 -1.49 0.88
CA LEU A 49 9.27 -1.36 1.68
C LEU A 49 7.98 -1.61 0.86
N ALA A 50 7.91 -1.07 -0.38
CA ALA A 50 6.77 -1.30 -1.25
C ALA A 50 6.62 -2.77 -1.68
N ASN A 51 7.73 -3.47 -1.93
CA ASN A 51 7.68 -4.89 -2.26
C ASN A 51 7.20 -5.73 -1.06
N ASP A 52 7.68 -5.42 0.15
CA ASP A 52 7.26 -6.13 1.36
C ASP A 52 5.75 -5.97 1.61
N PHE A 53 5.20 -4.76 1.40
CA PHE A 53 3.75 -4.54 1.47
C PHE A 53 2.98 -5.28 0.37
N ALA A 54 3.51 -5.33 -0.85
CA ALA A 54 2.89 -6.07 -1.95
C ALA A 54 2.87 -7.58 -1.66
N ASP A 55 3.98 -8.13 -1.16
CA ASP A 55 4.09 -9.54 -0.79
C ASP A 55 3.16 -9.91 0.37
N TYR A 56 3.07 -9.04 1.38
CA TYR A 56 2.11 -9.19 2.47
C TYR A 56 0.67 -9.21 1.94
N TRP A 57 0.29 -8.20 1.15
CA TRP A 57 -1.06 -8.11 0.59
C TRP A 57 -1.40 -9.33 -0.27
N LEU A 58 -0.46 -9.79 -1.12
CA LEU A 58 -0.63 -11.01 -1.90
C LEU A 58 -0.87 -12.23 -0.99
N SER A 59 -0.13 -12.36 0.11
CA SER A 59 -0.32 -13.47 1.05
C SER A 59 -1.69 -13.43 1.74
N ALA A 60 -2.11 -12.25 2.19
CA ALA A 60 -3.32 -12.07 3.00
C ALA A 60 -4.61 -12.07 2.16
N TYR A 61 -4.61 -11.35 1.03
CA TYR A 61 -5.83 -10.88 0.36
C TYR A 61 -5.98 -11.32 -1.11
N SER A 62 -4.95 -11.90 -1.74
CA SER A 62 -5.03 -12.38 -3.13
C SER A 62 -6.03 -13.55 -3.28
N GLU A 63 -6.18 -14.04 -4.51
CA GLU A 63 -7.05 -15.19 -4.84
C GLU A 63 -8.55 -14.89 -4.56
N GLY A 64 -8.92 -13.62 -4.59
CA GLY A 64 -10.31 -13.18 -4.44
C GLY A 64 -10.80 -13.17 -2.99
N ARG A 65 -9.89 -13.19 -2.01
CA ARG A 65 -10.23 -13.02 -0.59
C ARG A 65 -10.67 -11.59 -0.25
N GLN A 66 -10.35 -10.63 -1.13
CA GLN A 66 -10.76 -9.23 -1.03
C GLN A 66 -11.42 -8.77 -2.35
N LYS A 67 -12.35 -7.80 -2.27
CA LYS A 67 -12.86 -7.13 -3.48
C LYS A 67 -11.77 -6.28 -4.11
N LYS A 68 -11.83 -6.13 -5.43
CA LYS A 68 -10.83 -5.36 -6.18
C LYS A 68 -10.78 -3.89 -5.76
N GLU A 69 -11.94 -3.31 -5.47
CA GLU A 69 -12.06 -1.93 -5.00
C GLU A 69 -11.41 -1.74 -3.61
N ASP A 70 -11.67 -2.68 -2.69
CA ASP A 70 -11.07 -2.66 -1.35
C ASP A 70 -9.55 -2.87 -1.43
N ALA A 71 -9.05 -3.64 -2.40
CA ALA A 71 -7.63 -3.81 -2.65
C ALA A 71 -6.95 -2.51 -3.12
N VAL A 72 -7.59 -1.78 -4.04
CA VAL A 72 -7.09 -0.47 -4.49
C VAL A 72 -7.03 0.51 -3.32
N GLU A 73 -8.08 0.53 -2.48
CA GLU A 73 -8.11 1.40 -1.30
C GLU A 73 -7.01 1.03 -0.30
N TRP A 74 -6.79 -0.27 -0.06
CA TRP A 74 -5.73 -0.73 0.82
C TRP A 74 -4.34 -0.20 0.39
N PHE A 75 -3.98 -0.36 -0.88
CA PHE A 75 -2.71 0.17 -1.41
C PHE A 75 -2.66 1.69 -1.45
N TYR A 76 -3.79 2.36 -1.68
CA TYR A 76 -3.88 3.82 -1.61
C TYR A 76 -3.60 4.34 -0.19
N GLN A 77 -4.14 3.69 0.83
CA GLN A 77 -3.86 4.02 2.22
C GLN A 77 -2.40 3.75 2.59
N ILE A 78 -1.79 2.66 2.09
CA ILE A 78 -0.35 2.40 2.32
C ILE A 78 0.51 3.45 1.64
N PHE A 79 0.20 3.83 0.39
CA PHE A 79 0.90 4.92 -0.27
C PHE A 79 0.70 6.22 0.52
N SER A 80 -0.51 6.52 0.99
CA SER A 80 -0.78 7.69 1.83
C SER A 80 0.06 7.70 3.10
N LEU A 81 0.28 6.54 3.72
CA LEU A 81 1.18 6.39 4.86
C LEU A 81 2.64 6.70 4.50
N ILE A 82 3.14 6.11 3.40
CA ILE A 82 4.51 6.32 2.92
C ILE A 82 4.73 7.78 2.45
N ALA A 83 3.71 8.43 1.90
CA ALA A 83 3.81 9.80 1.43
C ALA A 83 3.63 10.85 2.55
N GLY A 84 3.33 10.43 3.78
CA GLY A 84 2.99 11.33 4.89
C GLY A 84 1.64 12.04 4.74
N ASN A 85 0.75 11.51 3.90
CA ASN A 85 -0.59 12.02 3.61
C ASN A 85 -1.69 11.14 4.22
N PHE A 86 -1.40 10.42 5.29
CA PHE A 86 -2.37 9.52 5.93
C PHE A 86 -3.45 10.32 6.68
N GLU A 87 -4.65 10.38 6.11
CA GLU A 87 -5.75 11.20 6.63
C GLU A 87 -6.49 10.52 7.79
N LYS A 88 -7.28 11.30 8.54
CA LYS A 88 -7.94 10.84 9.79
C LYS A 88 -8.98 9.74 9.57
N ASP A 89 -9.62 9.74 8.41
CA ASP A 89 -10.62 8.76 7.99
C ASP A 89 -10.02 7.51 7.36
N MET A 90 -8.72 7.52 7.03
CA MET A 90 -7.98 6.32 6.64
C MET A 90 -7.67 5.46 7.87
N ASP A 91 -7.76 4.14 7.71
CA ASP A 91 -7.43 3.17 8.75
C ASP A 91 -7.19 1.78 8.15
N PHE A 92 -6.55 0.91 8.92
CA PHE A 92 -6.39 -0.50 8.62
C PHE A 92 -7.01 -1.38 9.72
N PRO A 93 -7.42 -2.62 9.37
CA PRO A 93 -7.68 -3.65 10.37
C PRO A 93 -6.51 -3.81 11.35
N GLN A 94 -6.80 -4.32 12.55
CA GLN A 94 -5.77 -4.51 13.59
C GLN A 94 -4.64 -5.44 13.13
N GLU A 95 -4.98 -6.54 12.45
CA GLU A 95 -4.01 -7.51 11.93
C GLU A 95 -3.07 -6.87 10.90
N ASP A 96 -3.60 -6.01 10.03
CA ASP A 96 -2.81 -5.25 9.07
C ASP A 96 -1.87 -4.27 9.76
N TRP A 97 -2.34 -3.56 10.80
CA TRP A 97 -1.47 -2.66 11.57
C TRP A 97 -0.28 -3.38 12.21
N GLU A 98 -0.49 -4.59 12.72
CA GLU A 98 0.60 -5.40 13.29
C GLU A 98 1.64 -5.77 12.22
N GLN A 99 1.19 -6.15 11.03
CA GLN A 99 2.07 -6.47 9.90
C GLN A 99 2.76 -5.23 9.35
N ILE A 100 2.05 -4.11 9.24
CA ILE A 100 2.61 -2.82 8.85
C ILE A 100 3.74 -2.43 9.80
N ASN A 101 3.51 -2.50 11.12
CA ASN A 101 4.53 -2.18 12.11
C ASN A 101 5.75 -3.12 12.00
N LEU A 102 5.52 -4.42 11.75
CA LEU A 102 6.61 -5.38 11.56
C LEU A 102 7.48 -5.05 10.33
N ILE A 103 6.84 -4.78 9.19
CA ILE A 103 7.51 -4.44 7.92
C ILE A 103 8.30 -3.13 8.06
N ILE A 104 7.71 -2.10 8.67
CA ILE A 104 8.42 -0.82 8.88
C ILE A 104 9.60 -1.02 9.84
N SER A 105 9.43 -1.83 10.88
CA SER A 105 10.49 -2.11 11.86
C SER A 105 11.66 -2.87 11.25
N SER A 106 11.41 -3.79 10.29
CA SER A 106 12.49 -4.51 9.60
C SER A 106 13.29 -3.60 8.68
N GLU A 107 12.64 -2.60 8.07
CA GLU A 107 13.28 -1.65 7.16
C GLU A 107 13.73 -0.35 7.83
N ALA A 108 13.58 -0.20 9.15
CA ALA A 108 13.83 1.07 9.85
C ALA A 108 15.27 1.60 9.68
N GLU A 109 16.27 0.73 9.50
CA GLU A 109 17.66 1.14 9.27
C GLU A 109 17.93 1.62 7.84
N SER A 110 17.09 1.23 6.88
CA SER A 110 17.25 1.55 5.45
C SER A 110 16.38 2.72 4.99
N LEU A 111 15.34 3.05 5.75
CA LEU A 111 14.40 4.13 5.45
C LEU A 111 14.96 5.51 5.76
N ASP A 112 14.51 6.49 4.96
CA ASP A 112 14.72 7.90 5.26
C ASP A 112 14.14 8.24 6.65
N MET A 113 14.88 9.01 7.44
CA MET A 113 14.52 9.29 8.83
C MET A 113 13.25 10.14 8.94
N ASP A 114 13.03 11.07 8.00
CA ASP A 114 11.82 11.91 8.01
C ASP A 114 10.59 11.06 7.65
N LEU A 115 10.74 10.15 6.67
CA LEU A 115 9.73 9.15 6.34
C LEU A 115 9.39 8.27 7.55
N LEU A 116 10.41 7.66 8.18
CA LEU A 116 10.22 6.79 9.34
C LEU A 116 9.52 7.53 10.48
N ASN A 117 9.95 8.76 10.79
CA ASN A 117 9.32 9.58 11.82
C ASN A 117 7.86 9.92 11.50
N SER A 118 7.55 10.22 10.23
CA SER A 118 6.18 10.48 9.78
C SER A 118 5.28 9.26 9.99
N ILE A 119 5.75 8.07 9.60
CA ILE A 119 4.99 6.83 9.77
C ILE A 119 4.82 6.50 11.26
N MET A 120 5.88 6.60 12.05
CA MET A 120 5.82 6.32 13.50
C MET A 120 4.86 7.27 14.23
N ALA A 121 4.79 8.54 13.82
CA ALA A 121 3.83 9.48 14.38
C ALA A 121 2.37 9.02 14.17
N VAL A 122 2.06 8.49 12.98
CA VAL A 122 0.74 7.92 12.68
C VAL A 122 0.47 6.68 13.54
N ILE A 123 1.42 5.73 13.64
CA ILE A 123 1.26 4.50 14.44
C ILE A 123 0.97 4.85 15.91
N VAL A 124 1.70 5.82 16.48
CA VAL A 124 1.49 6.31 17.85
C VAL A 124 0.11 6.99 17.99
N GLU A 125 -0.24 7.90 17.08
CA GLU A 125 -1.53 8.62 17.11
C GLU A 125 -2.72 7.64 17.09
N ARG A 126 -2.62 6.58 16.29
CA ARG A 126 -3.64 5.55 16.15
C ARG A 126 -3.67 4.55 17.30
N LYS A 127 -2.76 4.67 18.28
CA LYS A 127 -2.62 3.75 19.43
C LYS A 127 -2.43 2.30 18.99
N LYS A 128 -1.63 2.08 17.95
CA LYS A 128 -1.33 0.76 17.38
C LYS A 128 -0.04 0.17 17.94
N ILE A 129 0.29 0.55 19.18
CA ILE A 129 1.47 0.17 19.97
C ILE A 129 1.00 -0.23 21.36
#